data_AF-A0A0C2N6I2-F1
#
_entry.id   AF-A0A0C2N6I2-F1
#
_cell.length_a   1.000
_cell.length_b   1.000
_cell.length_c   1.000
_cell.angle_alpha   90.00
_cell.angle_beta   90.00
_cell.angle_gamma   90.00
#
_symmetry.space_group_name_H-M   'P 1'
#
loop_
_entity.id
_entity.type
_entity.pdbx_description
1 polymer ?
#
loop_
_entity_poly.entity_id
_entity_poly.type
_entity_poly.pdbx_seq_one_letter_code
_entity_poly.pdbx_strand_id
1 'polypeptide(L)'
;MILFIVFMMLYRSRLLNEIEFNSSMFYEISVEIFLLYIYKECPSILIHFLKIWTGIINGSRNTFRIDTIDKLIFISAIFSINLSSKLITIVDRSGKLEMTKNKKQKLYIIYFSLVAFPIIDHVAYPWLSILLKQLHRSFEKYLEKYSFKVDNLENKFLILQYYIKSRVTLKIDQSYHDEQILIDFLGTLLNYSSFSNIFL
;
A
#
# COMPACT_ATOMS: atom_id res chain seq x y z
N MET A 1 12.22 21.35 8.51
CA MET A 1 10.83 21.87 8.57
C MET A 1 10.45 22.71 7.35
N ILE A 2 11.22 23.75 6.96
CA ILE A 2 10.86 24.66 5.85
C ILE A 2 10.60 23.91 4.53
N LEU A 3 11.46 22.96 4.18
CA LEU A 3 11.31 22.13 2.98
C LEU A 3 9.91 21.49 2.86
N PHE A 4 9.39 20.93 3.96
CA PHE A 4 8.06 20.32 3.99
C PHE A 4 6.94 21.31 3.79
N ILE A 5 7.07 22.51 4.37
CA ILE A 5 6.09 23.57 4.18
C ILE A 5 6.03 23.93 2.70
N VAL A 6 7.18 24.09 2.05
CA VAL A 6 7.28 24.37 0.61
C VAL A 6 6.63 23.23 -0.20
N PHE A 7 7.01 21.97 0.02
CA PHE A 7 6.40 20.85 -0.71
C PHE A 7 4.89 20.72 -0.46
N MET A 8 4.43 21.04 0.74
CA MET A 8 3.01 21.08 1.06
C MET A 8 2.27 22.18 0.32
N MET A 9 2.88 23.37 0.19
CA MET A 9 2.35 24.46 -0.64
C MET A 9 2.29 24.03 -2.11
N LEU A 10 3.36 23.44 -2.65
CA LEU A 10 3.41 22.94 -4.02
C LEU A 10 2.36 21.85 -4.29
N TYR A 11 2.20 20.90 -3.36
CA TYR A 11 1.17 19.86 -3.43
C TYR A 11 -0.24 20.46 -3.48
N ARG A 12 -0.54 21.40 -2.58
CA ARG A 12 -1.85 22.06 -2.50
C ARG A 12 -2.16 22.87 -3.76
N SER A 13 -1.15 23.53 -4.33
CA SER A 13 -1.27 24.29 -5.57
C SER A 13 -1.23 23.42 -6.83
N ARG A 14 -1.15 22.08 -6.70
CA ARG A 14 -0.99 21.12 -7.81
C ARG A 14 0.24 21.38 -8.70
N LEU A 15 1.25 22.08 -8.17
CA LEU A 15 2.46 22.46 -8.90
C LEU A 15 3.54 21.37 -8.88
N LEU A 16 3.38 20.29 -8.10
CA LEU A 16 4.35 19.18 -8.07
C LEU A 16 4.53 18.47 -9.41
N ASN A 17 3.55 18.59 -10.31
CA ASN A 17 3.66 18.05 -11.67
C ASN A 17 4.21 19.07 -12.66
N GLU A 18 4.27 20.35 -12.28
CA GLU A 18 4.75 21.44 -13.14
C GLU A 18 6.22 21.74 -12.93
N ILE A 19 6.73 21.50 -11.72
CA ILE A 19 8.11 21.79 -11.33
C ILE A 19 8.94 20.53 -11.42
N GLU A 20 10.06 20.60 -12.14
CA GLU A 20 11.11 19.60 -12.08
C GLU A 20 11.92 19.80 -10.80
N PHE A 21 11.92 18.80 -9.92
CA PHE A 21 12.79 18.81 -8.74
C PHE A 21 13.62 17.53 -8.71
N ASN A 22 14.78 17.61 -8.06
CA ASN A 22 15.66 16.46 -7.89
C ASN A 22 15.01 15.44 -6.94
N SER A 23 14.30 14.48 -7.53
CA SER A 23 13.59 13.44 -6.79
C SER A 23 14.52 12.50 -6.01
N SER A 24 15.79 12.37 -6.41
CA SER A 24 16.81 11.58 -5.71
C SER A 24 17.25 12.28 -4.42
N MET A 25 17.51 13.58 -4.47
CA MET A 25 17.81 14.37 -3.27
C MET A 25 16.60 14.40 -2.32
N PHE A 26 15.38 14.53 -2.87
CA PHE A 26 14.17 14.42 -2.05
C PHE A 26 14.03 13.04 -1.40
N TYR A 27 14.40 11.97 -2.12
CA TYR A 27 14.43 10.60 -1.60
C TYR A 27 15.39 10.44 -0.42
N GLU A 28 16.62 10.95 -0.51
CA GLU A 28 17.61 10.85 0.56
C GLU A 28 17.13 11.52 1.84
N ILE A 29 16.69 12.78 1.74
CA ILE A 29 16.10 13.55 2.86
C ILE A 29 14.89 12.83 3.43
N SER A 30 14.09 12.24 2.54
CA SER A 30 12.90 11.50 2.89
C SER A 30 13.21 10.24 3.72
N VAL A 31 14.25 9.49 3.35
CA VAL A 31 14.69 8.29 4.08
C VAL A 31 15.10 8.65 5.50
N GLU A 32 15.96 9.65 5.68
CA GLU A 32 16.41 10.08 7.01
C GLU A 32 15.25 10.45 7.94
N ILE A 33 14.30 11.20 7.40
CA ILE A 33 13.14 11.68 8.16
C ILE A 33 12.20 10.54 8.50
N PHE A 34 11.96 9.64 7.56
CA PHE A 34 11.16 8.45 7.82
C PHE A 34 11.77 7.60 8.93
N LEU A 35 13.09 7.36 8.88
CA LEU A 35 13.80 6.62 9.92
C LEU A 35 13.74 7.32 11.27
N LEU A 36 13.75 8.65 11.32
CA LEU A 36 13.55 9.40 12.56
C LEU A 36 12.14 9.20 13.14
N TYR A 37 11.12 9.17 12.28
CA TYR A 37 9.71 9.17 12.71
C TYR A 37 9.12 7.78 12.93
N ILE A 38 9.62 6.73 12.27
CA ILE A 38 9.12 5.37 12.45
C ILE A 38 9.28 4.90 13.91
N TYR A 39 10.25 5.45 14.64
CA TYR A 39 10.48 5.19 16.05
C TYR A 39 9.81 6.18 17.02
N LYS A 40 9.24 7.29 16.53
CA LYS A 40 8.83 8.44 17.38
C LYS A 40 7.32 8.73 17.39
N GLU A 41 6.46 7.78 17.03
CA GLU A 41 4.99 7.89 17.10
C GLU A 41 4.42 9.27 16.67
N CYS A 42 4.93 9.87 15.58
CA CYS A 42 4.44 11.17 15.11
C CYS A 42 3.69 11.03 13.78
N PRO A 43 2.38 10.73 13.82
CA PRO A 43 1.61 10.38 12.62
C PRO A 43 1.33 11.57 11.68
N SER A 44 1.33 12.81 12.17
CA SER A 44 0.86 13.99 11.41
C SER A 44 1.80 14.39 10.27
N ILE A 45 3.10 14.48 10.53
CA ILE A 45 4.12 14.83 9.53
C ILE A 45 4.19 13.75 8.44
N LEU A 46 4.07 12.49 8.86
CA LEU A 46 4.09 11.36 7.94
C LEU A 46 2.90 11.42 6.98
N ILE A 47 1.70 11.83 7.39
CA ILE A 47 0.56 12.01 6.45
C ILE A 47 0.88 13.00 5.32
N HIS A 48 1.54 14.11 5.63
CA HIS A 48 1.95 15.11 4.62
C HIS A 48 2.97 14.53 3.65
N PHE A 49 3.93 13.79 4.19
CA PHE A 49 4.94 13.08 3.45
C PHE A 49 4.35 12.08 2.44
N LEU A 50 3.37 11.29 2.88
CA LEU A 50 2.65 10.32 2.04
C LEU A 50 1.95 10.99 0.85
N LYS A 51 1.40 12.20 1.05
CA LYS A 51 0.75 12.97 -0.02
C LYS A 51 1.75 13.45 -1.05
N ILE A 52 2.90 13.96 -0.61
CA ILE A 52 3.98 14.40 -1.51
C ILE A 52 4.44 13.21 -2.35
N TRP A 53 4.84 12.09 -1.73
CA TRP A 53 5.26 10.89 -2.46
C TRP A 53 4.22 10.34 -3.44
N THR A 54 2.94 10.42 -3.07
CA THR A 54 1.85 10.07 -4.01
C THR A 54 1.85 11.01 -5.22
N GLY A 55 2.07 12.31 -5.04
CA GLY A 55 2.20 13.26 -6.14
C GLY A 55 3.42 12.98 -7.02
N ILE A 56 4.59 12.73 -6.41
CA ILE A 56 5.84 12.43 -7.13
C ILE A 56 5.67 11.20 -8.02
N ILE A 57 5.20 10.09 -7.46
CA ILE A 57 5.10 8.79 -8.16
C ILE A 57 4.04 8.80 -9.26
N ASN A 58 3.00 9.63 -9.13
CA ASN A 58 1.94 9.75 -10.14
C ASN A 58 2.15 10.91 -11.12
N GLY A 59 3.18 11.74 -10.91
CA GLY A 59 3.42 12.93 -11.71
C GLY A 59 4.04 12.57 -13.05
N SER A 60 3.50 13.11 -14.14
CA SER A 60 3.98 12.84 -15.51
C SER A 60 5.37 13.41 -15.79
N ARG A 61 5.76 14.50 -15.12
CA ARG A 61 7.08 15.13 -15.27
C ARG A 61 8.15 14.59 -14.32
N ASN A 62 7.76 13.85 -13.28
CA ASN A 62 8.71 13.34 -12.29
C ASN A 62 9.29 12.00 -12.76
N THR A 63 10.60 11.93 -12.88
CA THR A 63 11.33 10.75 -13.37
C THR A 63 11.68 9.76 -12.25
N PHE A 64 11.07 9.88 -11.06
CA PHE A 64 11.42 9.02 -9.93
C PHE A 64 11.16 7.54 -10.26
N ARG A 65 12.24 6.79 -10.45
CA ARG A 65 12.23 5.36 -10.72
C ARG A 65 12.53 4.58 -9.44
N ILE A 66 11.74 3.55 -9.20
CA ILE A 66 12.01 2.54 -8.17
C ILE A 66 12.89 1.46 -8.83
N ASP A 67 14.17 1.77 -8.95
CA ASP A 67 15.18 0.95 -9.65
C ASP A 67 16.13 0.22 -8.69
N THR A 68 16.00 0.44 -7.38
CA THR A 68 16.76 -0.26 -6.34
C THR A 68 15.84 -0.90 -5.30
N ILE A 69 16.36 -1.94 -4.62
CA ILE A 69 15.66 -2.59 -3.51
C ILE A 69 15.40 -1.59 -2.38
N ASP A 70 16.34 -0.72 -2.05
CA ASP A 70 16.18 0.28 -0.99
C ASP A 70 15.01 1.23 -1.27
N LYS A 71 14.90 1.71 -2.52
CA LYS A 71 13.77 2.54 -2.96
C LYS A 71 12.46 1.77 -2.86
N LEU A 72 12.45 0.49 -3.26
CA LEU A 72 11.26 -0.36 -3.17
C LEU A 72 10.82 -0.55 -1.71
N ILE A 73 11.76 -0.87 -0.82
CA ILE A 73 11.54 -1.01 0.62
C ILE A 73 10.92 0.27 1.17
N PHE A 74 11.58 1.40 0.94
CA PHE A 74 11.15 2.70 1.45
C PHE A 74 9.74 3.09 0.99
N ILE A 75 9.49 3.03 -0.32
CA ILE A 75 8.18 3.41 -0.87
C ILE A 75 7.09 2.42 -0.43
N SER A 76 7.40 1.12 -0.34
CA SER A 76 6.45 0.13 0.16
C SER A 76 6.07 0.38 1.63
N ALA A 77 7.02 0.83 2.45
CA ALA A 77 6.81 1.18 3.86
C ALA A 77 5.80 2.34 4.01
N ILE A 78 6.09 3.42 3.29
CA ILE A 78 5.26 4.62 3.17
C ILE A 78 3.84 4.25 2.76
N PHE A 79 3.70 3.49 1.67
CA PHE A 79 2.39 3.11 1.18
C PHE A 79 1.66 2.15 2.10
N SER A 80 2.38 1.29 2.81
CA SER A 80 1.77 0.42 3.82
C SER A 80 1.14 1.22 4.94
N ILE A 81 1.86 2.20 5.50
CA ILE A 81 1.30 3.09 6.53
C ILE A 81 0.08 3.86 6.00
N ASN A 82 0.17 4.38 4.76
CA ASN A 82 -0.94 5.12 4.15
C ASN A 82 -2.21 4.27 4.00
N LEU A 83 -2.05 3.03 3.52
CA LEU A 83 -3.17 2.14 3.27
C LEU A 83 -3.74 1.60 4.58
N SER A 84 -2.92 1.21 5.54
CA SER A 84 -3.37 0.76 6.87
C SER A 84 -4.25 1.81 7.54
N SER A 85 -3.78 3.06 7.61
CA SER A 85 -4.54 4.17 8.23
C SER A 85 -5.89 4.40 7.52
N LYS A 86 -5.92 4.30 6.19
CA LYS A 86 -7.16 4.44 5.41
C LYS A 86 -8.12 3.29 5.66
N LEU A 87 -7.63 2.04 5.67
CA LEU A 87 -8.45 0.87 5.91
C LEU A 87 -9.09 0.92 7.30
N ILE A 88 -8.32 1.26 8.33
CA ILE A 88 -8.84 1.45 9.69
C ILE A 88 -9.94 2.52 9.71
N THR A 89 -9.68 3.69 9.12
CA THR A 89 -10.69 4.77 9.04
C THR A 89 -11.97 4.33 8.31
N ILE A 90 -11.83 3.54 7.24
CA ILE A 90 -12.95 3.00 6.46
C ILE A 90 -13.74 1.98 7.29
N VAL A 91 -13.05 1.09 8.01
CA VAL A 91 -13.65 0.13 8.93
C VAL A 91 -14.43 0.88 10.02
N ASP A 92 -13.85 1.88 10.67
CA ASP A 92 -14.50 2.61 11.76
C ASP A 92 -15.74 3.38 11.30
N ARG A 93 -15.72 3.93 10.08
CA ARG A 93 -16.80 4.76 9.53
C ARG A 93 -17.83 4.01 8.69
N SER A 94 -17.78 2.67 8.67
CA SER A 94 -18.69 1.86 7.86
C SER A 94 -18.64 2.19 6.35
N GLY A 95 -17.50 2.67 5.84
CA GLY A 95 -17.31 3.05 4.43
C GLY A 95 -16.84 1.90 3.52
N LYS A 96 -16.85 2.10 2.20
CA LYS A 96 -16.34 1.12 1.22
C LYS A 96 -14.95 1.53 0.71
N LEU A 97 -14.04 0.57 0.52
CA LEU A 97 -12.76 0.84 -0.14
C LEU A 97 -12.96 0.92 -1.66
N GLU A 98 -12.99 2.14 -2.17
CA GLU A 98 -12.94 2.38 -3.62
C GLU A 98 -11.49 2.26 -4.13
N MET A 99 -11.20 1.30 -5.01
CA MET A 99 -9.88 1.08 -5.58
C MET A 99 -9.62 1.96 -6.82
N THR A 100 -9.07 3.15 -6.58
CA THR A 100 -8.59 4.05 -7.64
C THR A 100 -7.28 3.56 -8.26
N LYS A 101 -6.92 4.05 -9.46
CA LYS A 101 -5.63 3.75 -10.13
C LYS A 101 -4.43 3.93 -9.19
N ASN A 102 -4.40 5.02 -8.42
CA ASN A 102 -3.31 5.31 -7.49
C ASN A 102 -3.28 4.31 -6.32
N LYS A 103 -4.42 3.84 -5.81
CA LYS A 103 -4.47 2.80 -4.77
C LYS A 103 -4.00 1.46 -5.31
N LYS A 104 -4.40 1.10 -6.54
CA LYS A 104 -3.91 -0.11 -7.23
C LYS A 104 -2.39 -0.08 -7.38
N GLN A 105 -1.82 1.03 -7.87
CA GLN A 105 -0.37 1.18 -8.02
C GLN A 105 0.38 1.05 -6.69
N LYS A 106 -0.13 1.66 -5.61
CA LYS A 106 0.45 1.49 -4.27
C LYS A 106 0.47 0.03 -3.85
N LEU A 107 -0.63 -0.68 -4.08
CA LEU A 107 -0.75 -2.08 -3.73
C LEU A 107 0.19 -2.98 -4.57
N TYR A 108 0.39 -2.67 -5.86
CA TYR A 108 1.39 -3.34 -6.68
C TYR A 108 2.82 -3.14 -6.18
N ILE A 109 3.19 -1.92 -5.78
CA ILE A 109 4.53 -1.65 -5.23
C ILE A 109 4.74 -2.43 -3.92
N ILE A 110 3.74 -2.50 -3.06
CA ILE A 110 3.80 -3.30 -1.83
C ILE A 110 3.87 -4.79 -2.17
N TYR A 111 3.10 -5.27 -3.16
CA TYR A 111 3.16 -6.64 -3.64
C TYR A 111 4.56 -7.00 -4.15
N PHE A 112 5.20 -6.13 -4.94
CA PHE A 112 6.57 -6.34 -5.39
C PHE A 112 7.56 -6.38 -4.21
N SER A 113 7.37 -5.55 -3.19
CA SER A 113 8.16 -5.62 -1.94
C SER A 113 7.98 -6.97 -1.25
N LEU A 114 6.78 -7.54 -1.21
CA LEU A 114 6.53 -8.90 -0.70
C LEU A 114 7.17 -9.99 -1.57
N VAL A 115 7.26 -9.79 -2.89
CA VAL A 115 7.98 -10.72 -3.78
C VAL A 115 9.48 -10.67 -3.52
N ALA A 116 10.05 -9.47 -3.36
CA ALA A 116 11.46 -9.26 -3.06
C ALA A 116 11.82 -9.55 -1.59
N PHE A 117 10.83 -9.72 -0.71
CA PHE A 117 11.04 -9.89 0.73
C PHE A 117 12.10 -10.92 1.11
N PRO A 118 12.18 -12.13 0.50
CA PRO A 118 13.19 -13.12 0.86
C PRO A 118 14.65 -12.69 0.61
N ILE A 119 14.89 -11.71 -0.27
CA ILE A 119 16.24 -11.20 -0.58
C ILE A 119 16.52 -9.85 0.09
N ILE A 120 15.55 -9.28 0.83
CA ILE A 120 15.73 -8.04 1.57
C ILE A 120 16.53 -8.31 2.85
N ASP A 121 17.49 -7.44 3.15
CA ASP A 121 18.23 -7.49 4.41
C ASP A 121 17.30 -7.14 5.59
N HIS A 122 16.81 -8.17 6.28
CA HIS A 122 15.94 -8.02 7.43
C HIS A 122 16.63 -7.46 8.67
N VAL A 123 17.97 -7.49 8.73
CA VAL A 123 18.75 -6.89 9.82
C VAL A 123 18.83 -5.38 9.63
N ALA A 124 19.02 -4.92 8.39
CA ALA A 124 19.01 -3.50 8.05
C ALA A 124 17.60 -2.87 8.12
N TYR A 125 16.56 -3.63 7.79
CA TYR A 125 15.17 -3.12 7.70
C TYR A 125 14.17 -3.90 8.59
N PRO A 126 14.40 -4.03 9.90
CA PRO A 126 13.55 -4.84 10.78
C PRO A 126 12.12 -4.29 10.87
N TRP A 127 11.96 -2.98 10.68
CA TRP A 127 10.69 -2.28 10.70
C TRP A 127 9.77 -2.62 9.51
N LEU A 128 10.31 -3.11 8.40
CA LEU A 128 9.50 -3.39 7.19
C LEU A 128 8.50 -4.51 7.45
N SER A 129 8.96 -5.59 8.09
CA SER A 129 8.12 -6.72 8.52
C SER A 129 6.94 -6.24 9.37
N ILE A 130 7.20 -5.33 10.31
CA ILE A 130 6.19 -4.78 11.22
C ILE A 130 5.12 -4.01 10.42
N LEU A 131 5.54 -3.12 9.53
CA LEU A 131 4.61 -2.32 8.73
C LEU A 131 3.77 -3.16 7.77
N LEU A 132 4.36 -4.17 7.13
CA LEU A 132 3.64 -5.07 6.24
C LEU A 132 2.63 -5.94 7.01
N LYS A 133 2.99 -6.41 8.22
CA LYS A 133 2.05 -7.12 9.11
C LYS A 133 0.91 -6.22 9.58
N GLN A 134 1.18 -4.95 9.88
CA GLN A 134 0.13 -3.97 10.21
C GLN A 134 -0.84 -3.75 9.04
N LEU A 135 -0.33 -3.67 7.81
CA LEU A 135 -1.18 -3.57 6.63
C LEU A 135 -2.02 -4.83 6.42
N HIS A 136 -1.43 -6.02 6.58
CA HIS A 136 -2.16 -7.29 6.51
C HIS A 136 -3.33 -7.31 7.49
N ARG A 137 -3.08 -7.02 8.78
CA ARG A 137 -4.14 -6.93 9.81
C ARG A 137 -5.22 -5.90 9.48
N SER A 138 -4.84 -4.80 8.83
CA SER A 138 -5.81 -3.77 8.42
C SER A 138 -6.70 -4.27 7.28
N PHE A 139 -6.17 -5.08 6.37
CA PHE A 139 -6.96 -5.74 5.32
C PHE A 139 -7.84 -6.86 5.88
N GLU A 140 -7.33 -7.67 6.81
CA GLU A 140 -8.09 -8.71 7.51
C GLU A 140 -9.37 -8.11 8.12
N LYS A 141 -9.24 -7.07 8.96
CA LYS A 141 -10.38 -6.33 9.54
C LYS A 141 -11.35 -5.78 8.49
N TYR A 142 -10.82 -5.30 7.36
CA TYR A 142 -11.65 -4.79 6.27
C TYR A 142 -12.44 -5.92 5.59
N LEU A 143 -11.80 -7.06 5.32
CA LEU A 143 -12.42 -8.21 4.67
C LEU A 143 -13.49 -8.85 5.56
N GLU A 144 -13.22 -8.97 6.86
CA GLU A 144 -14.19 -9.44 7.86
C GLU A 144 -15.44 -8.56 7.89
N LYS A 145 -15.27 -7.23 7.87
CA LYS A 145 -16.41 -6.30 7.97
C LYS A 145 -17.24 -6.20 6.70
N TYR A 146 -16.60 -6.14 5.53
CA TYR A 146 -17.32 -5.76 4.30
C TYR A 146 -17.76 -6.92 3.42
N SER A 147 -17.25 -8.14 3.64
CA SER A 147 -17.41 -9.28 2.73
C SER A 147 -17.07 -8.91 1.26
N PHE A 148 -16.93 -9.86 0.36
CA PHE A 148 -16.64 -9.55 -1.05
C PHE A 148 -17.86 -8.99 -1.81
N LYS A 149 -18.68 -8.12 -1.22
CA LYS A 149 -19.77 -7.37 -1.88
C LYS A 149 -19.27 -6.15 -2.69
N VAL A 150 -17.97 -6.10 -3.02
CA VAL A 150 -17.39 -5.05 -3.86
C VAL A 150 -17.83 -5.23 -5.33
N ASP A 151 -18.02 -4.15 -6.07
CA ASP A 151 -18.74 -4.20 -7.36
C ASP A 151 -17.86 -4.61 -8.55
N ASN A 152 -16.53 -4.63 -8.39
CA ASN A 152 -15.59 -4.98 -9.46
C ASN A 152 -14.69 -6.17 -9.05
N LEU A 153 -14.76 -7.25 -9.84
CA LEU A 153 -13.99 -8.48 -9.66
C LEU A 153 -12.47 -8.24 -9.67
N GLU A 154 -11.97 -7.39 -10.56
CA GLU A 154 -10.54 -7.06 -10.67
C GLU A 154 -9.99 -6.50 -9.35
N ASN A 155 -10.77 -5.61 -8.71
CA ASN A 155 -10.39 -5.00 -7.44
C ASN A 155 -10.35 -6.04 -6.31
N LYS A 156 -11.29 -6.98 -6.29
CA LYS A 156 -11.31 -8.07 -5.30
C LYS A 156 -10.10 -8.97 -5.48
N PHE A 157 -9.82 -9.36 -6.72
CA PHE A 157 -8.70 -10.22 -7.06
C PHE A 157 -7.38 -9.59 -6.64
N LEU A 158 -7.18 -8.29 -6.90
CA LEU A 158 -5.97 -7.58 -6.48
C LEU A 158 -5.81 -7.55 -4.95
N ILE A 159 -6.89 -7.27 -4.20
CA ILE A 159 -6.87 -7.29 -2.73
C ILE A 159 -6.52 -8.70 -2.23
N LEU A 160 -7.12 -9.74 -2.81
CA LEU A 160 -6.88 -11.11 -2.41
C LEU A 160 -5.45 -11.58 -2.74
N GLN A 161 -4.93 -11.25 -3.92
CA GLN A 161 -3.55 -11.53 -4.28
C GLN A 161 -2.57 -10.94 -3.26
N TYR A 162 -2.77 -9.69 -2.89
CA TYR A 162 -2.00 -9.06 -1.82
C TYR A 162 -2.17 -9.80 -0.49
N TYR A 163 -3.41 -10.14 -0.11
CA TYR A 163 -3.72 -10.78 1.16
C TYR A 163 -3.01 -12.13 1.31
N ILE A 164 -3.14 -13.01 0.31
CA ILE A 164 -2.47 -14.31 0.27
C ILE A 164 -0.95 -14.13 0.26
N LYS A 165 -0.44 -13.25 -0.60
CA LYS A 165 1.02 -13.04 -0.73
C LYS A 165 1.62 -12.52 0.56
N SER A 166 0.98 -11.55 1.22
CA SER A 166 1.44 -11.00 2.49
C SER A 166 1.45 -12.06 3.59
N ARG A 167 0.40 -12.88 3.67
CA ARG A 167 0.33 -13.99 4.64
C ARG A 167 1.47 -14.99 4.49
N VAL A 168 1.65 -15.53 3.27
CA VAL A 168 2.70 -16.52 2.98
C VAL A 168 4.10 -15.94 3.23
N THR A 169 4.33 -14.72 2.75
CA THR A 169 5.65 -14.07 2.83
C THR A 169 6.03 -13.73 4.27
N LEU A 170 5.08 -13.23 5.06
CA LEU A 170 5.32 -12.75 6.42
C LEU A 170 5.16 -13.83 7.49
N LYS A 171 4.86 -15.07 7.08
CA LYS A 171 4.58 -16.23 7.94
C LYS A 171 3.55 -15.89 9.02
N ILE A 172 2.42 -15.33 8.59
CA ILE A 172 1.29 -15.04 9.48
C ILE A 172 0.50 -16.33 9.67
N ASP A 173 0.26 -16.71 10.92
CA ASP A 173 -0.45 -17.93 11.27
C ASP A 173 -1.83 -17.98 10.62
N GLN A 174 -2.26 -19.18 10.23
CA GLN A 174 -3.59 -19.39 9.65
C GLN A 174 -4.67 -19.14 10.70
N SER A 175 -5.55 -18.18 10.44
CA SER A 175 -6.79 -18.07 11.18
C SER A 175 -7.89 -18.86 10.47
N TYR A 176 -8.92 -19.29 11.22
CA TYR A 176 -10.13 -19.85 10.62
C TYR A 176 -10.82 -18.83 9.68
N HIS A 177 -10.71 -17.53 9.98
CA HIS A 177 -11.24 -16.46 9.16
C HIS A 177 -10.58 -16.39 7.77
N ASP A 178 -9.30 -16.74 7.65
CA ASP A 178 -8.60 -16.74 6.36
C ASP A 178 -9.22 -17.73 5.37
N GLU A 179 -9.59 -18.91 5.85
CA GLU A 179 -10.19 -19.96 5.02
C GLU A 179 -11.58 -19.51 4.54
N GLN A 180 -12.37 -18.90 5.43
CA GLN A 180 -13.66 -18.35 5.06
C GLN A 180 -13.55 -17.24 4.02
N ILE A 181 -12.59 -16.32 4.16
CA ILE A 181 -12.32 -15.26 3.17
C ILE A 181 -12.04 -15.87 1.78
N LEU A 182 -11.23 -16.93 1.73
CA LEU A 182 -10.91 -17.62 0.47
C LEU A 182 -12.13 -18.33 -0.12
N ILE A 183 -12.89 -19.07 0.70
CA ILE A 183 -14.11 -19.76 0.27
C ILE A 183 -15.14 -18.77 -0.26
N ASP A 184 -15.39 -17.66 0.45
CA ASP A 184 -16.33 -16.62 0.03
C ASP A 184 -15.94 -16.00 -1.32
N PHE A 185 -14.64 -15.76 -1.52
CA PHE A 185 -14.14 -15.25 -2.79
C PHE A 185 -14.28 -16.26 -3.92
N LEU A 186 -13.89 -17.52 -3.71
CA LEU A 186 -14.01 -18.59 -4.70
C LEU A 186 -15.47 -18.86 -5.06
N GLY A 187 -16.36 -18.88 -4.07
CA GLY A 187 -17.81 -18.97 -4.30
C GLY A 187 -18.33 -17.79 -5.11
N THR A 188 -17.82 -16.58 -4.87
CA THR A 188 -18.15 -15.41 -5.70
C THR A 188 -17.67 -15.59 -7.14
N LEU A 189 -16.44 -16.10 -7.37
CA LEU A 189 -15.90 -16.35 -8.70
C LEU A 189 -16.72 -17.36 -9.51
N LEU A 190 -17.17 -18.45 -8.87
CA LEU A 190 -18.00 -19.47 -9.53
C LEU A 190 -19.33 -18.92 -10.05
N ASN A 191 -19.86 -17.88 -9.40
CA ASN A 191 -21.11 -17.23 -9.80
C ASN A 191 -20.93 -16.21 -10.94
N TYR A 192 -19.70 -15.92 -11.40
CA TYR A 192 -19.48 -15.09 -12.58
C TYR A 192 -19.61 -15.92 -13.86
N SER A 193 -20.67 -15.66 -14.63
CA SER A 193 -21.02 -16.36 -15.88
C SER A 193 -19.92 -16.38 -16.96
N SER A 194 -18.99 -15.43 -16.91
CA SER A 194 -17.85 -15.38 -17.84
C SER A 194 -16.86 -16.54 -17.65
N PHE A 195 -16.86 -17.21 -16.50
CA PHE A 195 -16.01 -18.37 -16.21
C PHE A 195 -16.73 -19.71 -16.32
N SER A 196 -18.07 -19.74 -16.38
CA SER A 196 -18.83 -20.99 -16.49
C SER A 196 -18.92 -21.54 -17.92
N ASN A 197 -18.64 -20.72 -18.94
CA ASN A 197 -18.90 -21.08 -20.35
C ASN A 197 -17.67 -21.62 -21.11
N ILE A 198 -16.55 -21.92 -20.44
CA ILE A 198 -15.36 -22.50 -21.09
C ILE A 198 -15.36 -24.04 -21.04
N PHE A 199 -16.35 -24.66 -20.39
CA PHE A 199 -16.46 -26.12 -20.27
C PHE A 199 -17.72 -26.70 -20.94
N LEU A 200 -18.02 -26.29 -22.17
CA LEU A 200 -18.96 -27.00 -23.06
C LEU A 200 -18.40 -27.12 -24.47
#